data_AF-A0A7X6Y9D9-F1
#
_entry.id   AF-A0A7X6Y9D9-F1
#
_cell.length_a   1.000
_cell.length_b   1.000
_cell.length_c   1.000
_cell.angle_alpha   90.00
_cell.angle_beta   90.00
_cell.angle_gamma   90.00
#
_symmetry.space_group_name_H-M   'P 1'
#
loop_
_entity.id
_entity.type
_entity.pdbx_description
1 polymer ?
#
loop_
_entity_poly.entity_id
_entity_poly.type
_entity_poly.pdbx_seq_one_letter_code
_entity_poly.pdbx_strand_id
1 'polypeptide(L)'
;MMKKFRLPGIGLRNLKTALGVFVCILLYELFNRPYVFFACISVIICLAPTMEVSFQLGKDRMMSTVVGGLLGIPFLYLKNMAISVVDLFALEAIIICAGIVLVIYLLNLMDNKGAVTNACIVFLSVLITLGEGTEQLSPFVYSLNRIIDSAVGIIVALAINKYFFPFHEEQKSAKGNF
;
A
#
# COMPACT_ATOMS: atom_id res chain seq x y z
N MET A 1 41.64 11.59 -14.31
CA MET A 1 41.10 10.28 -13.85
C MET A 1 39.58 10.29 -14.09
N MET A 2 39.10 9.69 -15.19
CA MET A 2 37.67 9.69 -15.52
C MET A 2 36.97 8.53 -14.82
N LYS A 3 36.05 8.82 -13.88
CA LYS A 3 35.18 7.79 -13.29
C LYS A 3 34.31 7.20 -14.40
N LYS A 4 34.56 5.93 -14.75
CA LYS A 4 33.75 5.18 -15.71
C LYS A 4 32.38 4.94 -15.09
N PHE A 5 31.36 5.69 -15.52
CA PHE A 5 29.97 5.46 -15.14
C PHE A 5 29.57 4.05 -15.60
N ARG A 6 29.41 3.12 -14.66
CA ARG A 6 28.81 1.81 -14.91
C ARG A 6 27.35 1.89 -14.46
N LEU A 7 26.43 1.82 -15.42
CA LEU A 7 25.01 1.72 -15.11
C LEU A 7 24.73 0.35 -14.46
N PRO A 8 23.93 0.29 -13.39
CA PRO A 8 23.51 -0.97 -12.80
C PRO A 8 22.60 -1.73 -13.78
N GLY A 9 22.79 -3.05 -13.87
CA GLY A 9 21.95 -3.92 -14.71
C GLY A 9 20.53 -4.08 -14.15
N ILE A 10 19.59 -4.48 -15.01
CA ILE A 10 18.22 -4.80 -14.61
C ILE A 10 18.23 -6.12 -13.84
N GLY A 11 17.85 -6.06 -12.55
CA GLY A 11 17.77 -7.25 -11.70
C GLY A 11 16.49 -8.04 -11.89
N LEU A 12 16.54 -9.33 -11.58
CA LEU A 12 15.39 -10.26 -11.65
C LEU A 12 14.19 -9.79 -10.83
N ARG A 13 14.43 -9.11 -9.70
CA ARG A 13 13.38 -8.49 -8.88
C ARG A 13 12.56 -7.47 -9.68
N ASN A 14 13.21 -6.64 -10.50
CA ASN A 14 12.51 -5.62 -11.29
C ASN A 14 11.58 -6.27 -12.32
N LEU A 15 12.04 -7.37 -12.95
CA LEU A 15 11.23 -8.12 -13.91
C LEU A 15 10.02 -8.78 -13.25
N LYS A 16 10.18 -9.37 -12.06
CA LYS A 16 9.05 -9.92 -11.30
C LYS A 16 8.04 -8.85 -10.91
N THR A 17 8.50 -7.68 -10.47
CA THR A 17 7.60 -6.57 -10.13
C THR A 17 6.82 -6.10 -11.35
N ALA A 18 7.49 -5.92 -12.49
CA ALA A 18 6.84 -5.57 -13.75
C ALA A 18 5.82 -6.63 -14.19
N LEU A 19 6.15 -7.92 -14.06
CA LEU A 19 5.25 -9.03 -14.35
C LEU A 19 4.01 -9.01 -13.44
N GLY A 20 4.18 -8.78 -12.14
CA GLY A 20 3.04 -8.70 -11.21
C GLY A 20 2.12 -7.51 -11.52
N VAL A 21 2.69 -6.34 -11.85
CA VAL A 21 1.92 -5.17 -12.29
C VAL A 21 1.16 -5.47 -13.59
N PHE A 22 1.82 -6.11 -14.55
CA PHE A 22 1.18 -6.54 -15.80
C PHE A 22 -0.01 -7.47 -15.56
N VAL A 23 0.14 -8.45 -14.66
CA VAL A 23 -0.96 -9.36 -14.28
C VAL A 23 -2.12 -8.59 -13.63
N CYS A 24 -1.85 -7.64 -12.73
CA CYS A 24 -2.90 -6.80 -12.15
C CYS A 24 -3.67 -6.02 -13.23
N ILE A 25 -2.97 -5.42 -14.21
CA ILE A 25 -3.62 -4.69 -15.30
C ILE A 25 -4.56 -5.60 -16.10
N LEU A 26 -4.09 -6.78 -16.50
CA LEU A 26 -4.92 -7.73 -17.25
C LEU A 26 -6.13 -8.22 -16.46
N LEU A 27 -5.96 -8.52 -15.17
CA LEU A 27 -7.06 -8.96 -14.32
C LEU A 27 -8.12 -7.86 -14.19
N TYR A 28 -7.72 -6.62 -13.95
CA TYR A 28 -8.66 -5.51 -13.76
C TYR A 28 -9.41 -5.16 -15.04
N GLU A 29 -8.73 -5.22 -16.19
CA GLU A 29 -9.36 -5.06 -17.51
C GLU A 29 -10.40 -6.18 -17.75
N LEU A 30 -10.04 -7.44 -17.45
CA LEU A 30 -10.92 -8.58 -17.66
C LEU A 30 -12.19 -8.53 -16.78
N PHE A 31 -12.06 -8.09 -15.53
CA PHE A 31 -13.18 -7.97 -14.60
C PHE A 31 -13.89 -6.61 -14.65
N ASN A 32 -13.44 -5.70 -15.53
CA ASN A 32 -13.92 -4.32 -15.65
C ASN A 32 -14.01 -3.61 -14.28
N ARG A 33 -12.95 -3.79 -13.46
CA ARG A 33 -12.87 -3.26 -12.10
C ARG A 33 -12.14 -1.91 -12.11
N PRO A 34 -12.63 -0.91 -11.36
CA PRO A 34 -11.94 0.38 -11.24
C PRO A 34 -10.69 0.26 -10.36
N TYR A 35 -9.86 1.31 -10.33
CA TYR A 35 -8.77 1.50 -9.36
C TYR A 35 -7.61 0.48 -9.38
N VAL A 36 -7.27 -0.08 -10.54
CA VAL A 36 -6.11 -0.99 -10.72
C VAL A 36 -4.79 -0.49 -10.10
N PHE A 37 -4.64 0.83 -10.01
CA PHE A 37 -3.51 1.50 -9.36
C PHE A 37 -3.23 0.98 -7.94
N PHE A 38 -4.27 0.70 -7.13
CA PHE A 38 -4.08 0.24 -5.75
C PHE A 38 -3.61 -1.21 -5.67
N ALA A 39 -4.05 -2.07 -6.60
CA ALA A 39 -3.53 -3.42 -6.74
C ALA A 39 -2.06 -3.40 -7.18
N CYS A 40 -1.71 -2.57 -8.16
CA CYS A 40 -0.33 -2.43 -8.63
C CYS A 40 0.63 -1.93 -7.54
N ILE A 41 0.24 -0.92 -6.75
CA ILE A 41 1.04 -0.49 -5.58
C ILE A 41 1.25 -1.64 -4.61
N SER A 42 0.19 -2.40 -4.33
CA SER A 42 0.26 -3.51 -3.39
C SER A 42 1.20 -4.61 -3.89
N VAL A 43 1.25 -4.87 -5.20
CA VAL A 43 2.27 -5.73 -5.81
C VAL A 43 3.68 -5.18 -5.59
N ILE A 44 3.91 -3.92 -5.91
CA ILE A 44 5.24 -3.29 -5.81
C ILE A 44 5.77 -3.34 -4.38
N ILE A 45 4.90 -3.10 -3.40
CA ILE A 45 5.26 -3.13 -1.97
C ILE A 45 5.50 -4.57 -1.51
N CYS A 46 4.59 -5.49 -1.82
CA CYS A 46 4.60 -6.83 -1.21
C CYS A 46 5.53 -7.81 -1.90
N LEU A 47 6.00 -7.52 -3.12
CA LEU A 47 6.95 -8.38 -3.82
C LEU A 47 8.39 -8.17 -3.31
N ALA A 48 8.80 -9.02 -2.37
CA ALA A 48 10.12 -9.00 -1.74
C ALA A 48 11.06 -10.11 -2.27
N PRO A 49 12.35 -10.13 -1.88
CA PRO A 49 13.26 -11.20 -2.29
C PRO A 49 12.82 -12.60 -1.85
N THR A 50 12.24 -12.74 -0.65
CA THR A 50 11.80 -14.03 -0.11
C THR A 50 10.29 -14.05 0.10
N MET A 51 9.73 -15.27 0.13
CA MET A 51 8.30 -15.49 0.35
C MET A 51 7.85 -15.05 1.74
N GLU A 52 8.66 -15.32 2.77
CA GLU A 52 8.36 -14.93 4.16
C GLU A 52 8.26 -13.41 4.32
N VAL A 53 9.22 -12.66 3.75
CA VAL A 53 9.19 -11.19 3.77
C VAL A 53 7.99 -10.68 2.97
N SER A 54 7.68 -11.29 1.82
CA SER A 54 6.51 -10.90 1.02
C SER A 54 5.19 -11.10 1.77
N PHE A 55 5.10 -12.19 2.54
CA PHE A 55 3.94 -12.47 3.37
C PHE A 55 3.80 -11.48 4.53
N GLN A 56 4.91 -11.14 5.18
CA GLN A 56 4.90 -10.11 6.24
C GLN A 56 4.49 -8.74 5.68
N LEU A 57 5.06 -8.33 4.54
CA LEU A 57 4.67 -7.08 3.88
C LEU A 57 3.21 -7.10 3.44
N GLY A 58 2.69 -8.26 3.00
CA GLY A 58 1.27 -8.44 2.69
C GLY A 58 0.38 -8.22 3.91
N LYS A 59 0.73 -8.79 5.07
CA LYS A 59 0.00 -8.54 6.33
C LYS A 59 0.01 -7.07 6.71
N ASP A 60 1.17 -6.43 6.66
CA ASP A 60 1.31 -5.01 6.99
C ASP A 60 0.52 -4.14 6.01
N ARG A 61 0.46 -4.54 4.73
CA ARG A 61 -0.34 -3.84 3.71
C ARG A 61 -1.84 -4.00 3.94
N MET A 62 -2.32 -5.18 4.35
CA MET A 62 -3.72 -5.36 4.75
C MET A 62 -4.04 -4.53 5.99
N MET A 63 -3.19 -4.59 7.02
CA MET A 63 -3.43 -3.85 8.25
C MET A 63 -3.46 -2.34 8.03
N SER A 64 -2.55 -1.82 7.20
CA SER A 64 -2.52 -0.39 6.87
C SER A 64 -3.76 0.09 6.12
N THR A 65 -4.24 -0.70 5.16
CA THR A 65 -5.41 -0.33 4.34
C THR A 65 -6.71 -0.45 5.12
N VAL A 66 -6.84 -1.48 5.96
CA VAL A 66 -7.99 -1.65 6.86
C VAL A 66 -8.03 -0.52 7.89
N VAL A 67 -6.96 -0.29 8.64
CA VAL A 67 -6.95 0.73 9.71
C VAL A 67 -7.07 2.13 9.12
N GLY A 68 -6.26 2.47 8.12
CA GLY A 68 -6.30 3.79 7.50
C GLY A 68 -7.62 4.06 6.77
N GLY A 69 -8.15 3.07 6.07
CA GLY A 69 -9.41 3.18 5.33
C GLY A 69 -10.64 3.31 6.24
N LEU A 70 -10.70 2.50 7.30
CA LEU A 70 -11.84 2.52 8.24
C LEU A 70 -11.82 3.76 9.14
N LEU A 71 -10.66 4.20 9.61
CA LEU A 71 -10.55 5.43 10.41
C LEU A 71 -10.69 6.70 9.57
N GLY A 72 -10.34 6.64 8.29
CA GLY A 72 -10.50 7.77 7.37
C GLY A 72 -11.96 8.21 7.22
N ILE A 73 -12.90 7.26 7.24
CA ILE A 73 -14.34 7.52 7.07
C ILE A 73 -14.91 8.45 8.16
N PRO A 74 -14.87 8.11 9.46
CA PRO A 74 -15.43 8.95 10.51
C PRO A 74 -14.71 10.30 10.61
N PHE A 75 -13.38 10.34 10.37
CA PHE A 75 -12.64 11.59 10.38
C PHE A 75 -12.98 12.50 9.20
N LEU A 76 -13.27 11.95 8.02
CA LEU A 76 -13.78 12.71 6.89
C LEU A 76 -15.15 13.33 7.20
N TYR A 77 -16.07 12.57 7.80
CA TYR A 77 -17.36 13.12 8.24
C TYR A 77 -17.19 14.22 9.29
N LEU A 78 -16.32 14.00 10.28
CA LEU A 78 -16.01 14.99 11.30
C LEU A 78 -15.43 16.28 10.69
N LYS A 79 -14.49 16.13 9.76
CA LYS A 79 -13.87 17.24 9.01
C LYS A 79 -14.93 18.04 8.25
N ASN A 80 -15.77 17.38 7.47
CA ASN A 80 -16.79 18.03 6.65
C ASN A 80 -17.86 18.74 7.50
N MET A 81 -18.24 18.12 8.63
CA MET A 81 -19.15 18.74 9.60
C MET A 81 -18.51 19.98 10.23
N ALA A 82 -17.24 19.92 10.62
CA ALA A 82 -16.53 21.05 11.23
C ALA A 82 -16.39 22.25 10.27
N ILE A 83 -16.00 22.01 9.02
CA ILE A 83 -15.89 23.04 7.98
C ILE A 83 -17.24 23.71 7.70
N SER A 84 -18.34 22.94 7.75
CA SER A 84 -19.69 23.48 7.55
C SER A 84 -20.14 24.47 8.64
N VAL A 85 -19.49 24.44 9.82
CA VAL A 85 -19.80 25.33 10.96
C VAL A 85 -18.82 26.50 11.05
N VAL A 86 -17.53 26.25 10.82
CA VAL A 86 -16.47 27.27 10.89
C VAL A 86 -15.43 27.01 9.79
N ASP A 87 -15.29 27.95 8.85
CA ASP A 87 -14.27 27.89 7.80
C ASP A 87 -12.90 28.33 8.34
N LEU A 88 -12.28 27.45 9.13
CA LEU A 88 -10.97 27.67 9.75
C LEU A 88 -10.02 26.55 9.37
N PHE A 89 -9.08 26.84 8.48
CA PHE A 89 -8.02 25.92 8.04
C PHE A 89 -7.29 25.23 9.22
N ALA A 90 -7.09 25.96 10.33
CA ALA A 90 -6.47 25.40 11.53
C ALA A 90 -7.27 24.24 12.15
N LEU A 91 -8.61 24.28 12.10
CA LEU A 91 -9.47 23.24 12.65
C LEU A 91 -9.39 21.96 11.82
N GLU A 92 -9.40 22.07 10.49
CA GLU A 92 -9.18 20.94 9.59
C GLU A 92 -7.83 20.27 9.87
N ALA A 93 -6.76 21.06 9.96
CA ALA A 93 -5.42 20.56 10.25
C ALA A 93 -5.37 19.83 11.61
N ILE A 94 -6.03 20.34 12.65
CA ILE A 94 -6.11 19.69 13.97
C ILE A 94 -6.81 18.34 13.88
N ILE A 95 -7.94 18.24 13.17
CA ILE A 95 -8.68 16.98 12.99
C ILE A 95 -7.82 15.94 12.28
N ILE A 96 -7.13 16.32 11.21
CA ILE A 96 -6.23 15.43 10.46
C ILE A 96 -5.08 14.94 11.36
N CYS A 97 -4.43 15.86 12.08
CA CYS A 97 -3.35 15.53 13.01
C CYS A 97 -3.81 14.56 14.12
N ALA A 98 -4.97 14.82 14.72
CA ALA A 98 -5.55 13.92 15.72
C ALA A 98 -5.82 12.52 15.16
N GLY A 99 -6.30 12.44 13.91
CA GLY A 99 -6.52 11.18 13.21
C GLY A 99 -5.23 10.40 12.95
N ILE A 100 -4.15 11.08 12.52
CA ILE A 100 -2.83 10.46 12.36
C ILE A 100 -2.33 9.88 13.69
N VAL A 101 -2.42 10.65 14.78
CA VAL A 101 -2.01 10.16 16.11
C VAL A 101 -2.80 8.90 16.49
N LEU A 102 -4.11 8.89 16.25
CA LEU A 102 -4.96 7.74 16.54
C LEU A 102 -4.59 6.50 15.69
N VAL A 103 -4.35 6.68 14.38
CA VAL A 103 -3.89 5.60 13.48
C VAL A 103 -2.59 4.98 14.00
N ILE A 104 -1.61 5.83 14.34
CA ILE A 104 -0.30 5.38 14.87
C ILE A 104 -0.50 4.62 16.18
N TYR A 105 -1.29 5.17 17.09
CA TYR A 105 -1.55 4.56 18.40
C TYR A 105 -2.19 3.17 18.26
N LEU A 106 -3.22 3.03 17.42
CA LEU A 106 -3.91 1.76 17.23
C LEU A 106 -2.98 0.69 16.61
N LEU A 107 -2.17 1.06 15.61
CA LEU A 107 -1.23 0.10 15.02
C LEU A 107 -0.09 -0.30 15.96
N ASN A 108 0.35 0.60 16.84
CA ASN A 108 1.28 0.26 17.91
C ASN A 108 0.66 -0.68 18.93
N LEU A 109 -0.63 -0.51 19.27
CA LEU A 109 -1.35 -1.41 20.17
C LEU A 109 -1.49 -2.83 19.58
N MET A 110 -1.56 -2.92 18.25
CA MET A 110 -1.60 -4.19 17.50
C MET A 110 -0.21 -4.78 17.21
N ASP A 111 0.86 -4.16 17.72
CA ASP A 111 2.27 -4.49 17.44
C ASP A 111 2.62 -4.58 15.94
N ASN A 112 1.92 -3.81 15.09
CA ASN A 112 2.19 -3.77 13.65
C ASN A 112 2.82 -2.43 13.25
N LYS A 113 4.09 -2.26 13.62
CA LYS A 113 4.88 -1.06 13.32
C LYS A 113 5.16 -0.90 11.82
N GLY A 114 5.26 -2.01 11.08
CA GLY A 114 5.49 -2.01 9.63
C GLY A 114 4.35 -1.38 8.83
N ALA A 115 3.11 -1.46 9.34
CA ALA A 115 1.94 -0.88 8.70
C ALA A 115 1.79 0.63 8.90
N VAL A 116 2.39 1.21 9.95
CA VAL A 116 2.09 2.58 10.43
C VAL A 116 2.18 3.63 9.33
N THR A 117 3.32 3.72 8.65
CA THR A 117 3.54 4.74 7.60
C THR A 117 2.52 4.63 6.48
N ASN A 118 2.28 3.41 5.98
CA ASN A 118 1.31 3.18 4.92
C ASN A 118 -0.12 3.45 5.37
N ALA A 119 -0.45 3.19 6.63
CA ALA A 119 -1.78 3.45 7.18
C ALA A 119 -2.09 4.94 7.23
N CYS A 120 -1.11 5.75 7.65
CA CYS A 120 -1.24 7.21 7.63
C CYS A 120 -1.44 7.73 6.19
N ILE A 121 -0.74 7.18 5.20
CA ILE A 121 -0.93 7.53 3.78
C ILE A 121 -2.34 7.15 3.31
N VAL A 122 -2.83 5.96 3.66
CA VAL A 122 -4.19 5.53 3.30
C VAL A 122 -5.23 6.43 3.98
N PHE A 123 -5.09 6.69 5.28
CA PHE A 123 -5.94 7.61 6.03
C PHE A 123 -6.03 8.99 5.35
N LEU A 124 -4.87 9.60 5.07
CA LEU A 124 -4.81 10.89 4.38
C LEU A 124 -5.44 10.85 2.99
N SER A 125 -5.24 9.76 2.24
CA SER A 125 -5.87 9.63 0.92
C SER A 125 -7.40 9.63 1.00
N VAL A 126 -8.00 9.06 2.05
CA VAL A 126 -9.46 9.12 2.24
C VAL A 126 -9.91 10.55 2.50
N LEU A 127 -9.20 11.28 3.39
CA LEU A 127 -9.59 12.64 3.79
C LEU A 127 -9.38 13.69 2.69
N ILE A 128 -8.35 13.51 1.85
CA ILE A 128 -7.99 14.44 0.79
C ILE A 128 -8.78 14.11 -0.48
N THR A 129 -8.72 12.86 -0.96
CA THR A 129 -9.35 12.46 -2.23
C THR A 129 -10.87 12.54 -2.20
N LEU A 130 -11.51 12.35 -1.04
CA LEU A 130 -12.97 12.46 -0.93
C LEU A 130 -13.43 13.78 -0.31
N GLY A 131 -12.52 14.53 0.32
CA GLY A 131 -12.83 15.80 0.98
C GLY A 131 -13.11 16.95 0.02
N GLU A 132 -12.58 16.89 -1.20
CA GLU A 132 -12.74 17.94 -2.21
C GLU A 132 -13.97 17.74 -3.12
N GLY A 133 -14.83 16.75 -2.82
CA GLY A 133 -15.99 16.42 -3.66
C GLY A 133 -15.63 15.89 -5.05
N THR A 134 -14.36 15.50 -5.25
CA THR A 134 -13.80 15.05 -6.52
C THR A 134 -14.23 13.64 -6.92
N GLU A 135 -14.72 12.83 -5.97
CA GLU A 135 -15.37 11.56 -6.26
C GLU A 135 -16.83 11.55 -5.77
N GLN A 136 -17.76 11.15 -6.64
CA GLN A 136 -19.16 10.86 -6.26
C GLN A 136 -19.33 9.51 -5.53
N LEU A 137 -18.24 8.97 -4.98
CA LEU A 137 -18.24 7.66 -4.35
C LEU A 137 -18.38 7.82 -2.84
N SER A 138 -19.24 7.01 -2.22
CA SER A 138 -19.34 7.01 -0.77
C SER A 138 -17.98 6.64 -0.14
N PRO A 139 -17.55 7.29 0.96
CA PRO A 139 -16.29 6.97 1.63
C PRO A 139 -16.16 5.50 2.02
N PHE A 140 -17.28 4.88 2.36
CA PHE A 140 -17.35 3.45 2.63
C PHE A 140 -16.99 2.59 1.41
N VAL A 141 -17.58 2.86 0.25
CA VAL A 141 -17.29 2.11 -0.99
C VAL A 141 -15.84 2.34 -1.43
N TYR A 142 -15.31 3.56 -1.31
CA TYR A 142 -13.92 3.85 -1.61
C TYR A 142 -12.95 3.05 -0.72
N SER A 143 -13.16 3.09 0.60
CA SER A 143 -12.31 2.34 1.55
C SER A 143 -12.43 0.83 1.35
N LEU A 144 -13.62 0.30 1.05
CA LEU A 144 -13.80 -1.11 0.72
C LEU A 144 -13.05 -1.52 -0.55
N ASN A 145 -13.13 -0.72 -1.62
CA ASN A 145 -12.35 -0.98 -2.83
C ASN A 145 -10.85 -0.98 -2.52
N ARG A 146 -10.35 -0.03 -1.71
CA ARG A 146 -8.93 -0.05 -1.30
C ARG A 146 -8.51 -1.33 -0.57
N ILE A 147 -9.36 -1.87 0.31
CA ILE A 147 -9.08 -3.13 1.02
C ILE A 147 -9.06 -4.31 0.03
N ILE A 148 -10.05 -4.39 -0.86
CA ILE A 148 -10.15 -5.45 -1.87
C ILE A 148 -8.97 -5.38 -2.85
N ASP A 149 -8.68 -4.19 -3.39
CA ASP A 149 -7.62 -4.00 -4.38
C ASP A 149 -6.25 -4.31 -3.79
N SER A 150 -6.03 -3.95 -2.52
CA SER A 150 -4.82 -4.35 -1.81
C SER A 150 -4.74 -5.85 -1.59
N ALA A 151 -5.84 -6.51 -1.21
CA ALA A 151 -5.86 -7.97 -1.08
C ALA A 151 -5.52 -8.66 -2.42
N VAL A 152 -6.12 -8.21 -3.53
CA VAL A 152 -5.84 -8.75 -4.87
C VAL A 152 -4.36 -8.57 -5.24
N GLY A 153 -3.82 -7.37 -5.06
CA GLY A 153 -2.39 -7.11 -5.33
C GLY A 153 -1.45 -7.95 -4.47
N ILE A 154 -1.79 -8.19 -3.20
CA ILE A 154 -1.03 -9.09 -2.31
C ILE A 154 -1.07 -10.52 -2.85
N ILE A 155 -2.25 -11.04 -3.20
CA ILE A 155 -2.39 -12.39 -3.75
C ILE A 155 -1.53 -12.55 -5.02
N VAL A 156 -1.58 -11.56 -5.92
CA VAL A 156 -0.74 -11.56 -7.13
C VAL A 156 0.75 -11.53 -6.77
N ALA A 157 1.18 -10.67 -5.83
CA ALA A 157 2.57 -10.62 -5.39
C ALA A 157 3.05 -11.96 -4.83
N LEU A 158 2.26 -12.59 -3.96
CA LEU A 158 2.60 -13.88 -3.36
C LEU A 158 2.66 -14.99 -4.42
N ALA A 159 1.73 -14.99 -5.39
CA ALA A 159 1.74 -15.94 -6.50
C ALA A 159 2.98 -15.76 -7.40
N ILE A 160 3.30 -14.53 -7.79
CA ILE A 160 4.49 -14.24 -8.60
C ILE A 160 5.76 -14.62 -7.84
N ASN A 161 5.85 -14.30 -6.55
CA ASN A 161 7.03 -14.64 -5.76
C ASN A 161 7.26 -16.15 -5.71
N LYS A 162 6.18 -16.91 -5.46
CA LYS A 162 6.22 -18.37 -5.32
C LYS A 162 6.54 -19.09 -6.62
N TYR A 163 5.90 -18.70 -7.72
CA TYR A 163 5.96 -19.48 -8.97
C TYR A 163 6.99 -18.97 -9.99
N PHE A 164 7.36 -17.68 -9.93
CA PHE A 164 8.25 -17.09 -10.93
C PHE A 164 9.61 -16.76 -10.31
N PHE A 165 10.65 -17.47 -10.75
CA PHE A 165 12.04 -17.35 -10.33
C PHE A 165 12.28 -17.34 -8.81
N PRO A 166 11.81 -18.35 -8.05
CA PRO A 166 11.98 -18.41 -6.61
C PRO A 166 13.46 -18.21 -6.23
N PHE A 167 13.71 -17.28 -5.29
CA PHE A 167 15.05 -16.99 -4.81
C PHE A 167 15.53 -18.24 -4.03
N HIS A 168 16.30 -19.11 -4.69
CA HIS A 168 16.96 -20.22 -4.02
C HIS A 168 18.20 -19.67 -3.32
N GLU A 169 18.34 -19.90 -2.02
CA GLU A 169 19.54 -19.58 -1.23
C GLU A 169 20.79 -20.40 -1.63
N GLU A 170 20.95 -20.78 -2.90
CA GLU A 170 22.08 -21.60 -3.38
C GLU A 170 23.42 -20.84 -3.47
N GLN A 171 23.66 -19.83 -2.64
CA GLN A 171 24.96 -19.13 -2.58
C GLN A 171 25.60 -19.02 -1.19
N LYS A 172 25.13 -19.78 -0.18
CA LYS A 172 25.95 -20.01 1.03
C LYS A 172 26.98 -21.14 0.87
N SER A 173 26.83 -22.04 -0.11
CA SER A 173 27.77 -23.15 -0.33
C SER A 173 28.92 -22.89 -1.32
N ALA A 174 28.93 -21.75 -2.03
CA ALA A 174 29.97 -21.44 -3.03
C ALA A 174 31.07 -20.48 -2.54
N LYS A 175 31.07 -20.11 -1.25
CA LYS A 175 32.13 -19.28 -0.62
C LYS A 175 32.76 -19.93 0.62
N GLY A 176 32.61 -21.24 0.77
CA GLY A 176 33.37 -22.05 1.72
C GLY A 176 34.20 -23.06 0.92
N ASN A 177 35.19 -22.57 0.19
CA ASN A 177 36.36 -23.31 -0.32
C ASN A 177 37.07 -22.39 -1.32
N PHE A 178 37.98 -21.55 -0.82
CA PHE A 178 39.31 -21.24 -1.37
C PHE A 178 40.00 -20.29 -0.40
#